data_AF-A0A4Q7ZBM9-F1
#
_entry.id   AF-A0A4Q7ZBM9-F1
#
_cell.length_a   1.000
_cell.length_b   1.000
_cell.length_c   1.000
_cell.angle_alpha   90.00
_cell.angle_beta   90.00
_cell.angle_gamma   90.00
#
_symmetry.space_group_name_H-M   'P 1'
#
loop_
_entity.id
_entity.type
_entity.pdbx_description
1 polymer ?
#
loop_
_entity_poly.entity_id
_entity_poly.type
_entity_poly.pdbx_seq_one_letter_code
_entity_poly.pdbx_strand_id
1 'polypeptide(L)'
;MSSGAKLALVALVAGLAAAGWIKRQEIKDWAAAPEQRPAVSQDVYSWRDKDGTVHYGDRNGRKDGRRVDVDTSKIGRLEPLPEPPKPVEEAPKEHYLQKMGREMQEQQAKARQAQMDKAIDGR
;
A
#
# COMPACT_ATOMS: atom_id res chain seq x y z
N MET A 1 -14.45 4.22 -42.79
CA MET A 1 -13.52 4.37 -41.64
C MET A 1 -12.11 4.30 -42.17
N SER A 2 -11.33 5.38 -42.07
CA SER A 2 -9.96 5.42 -42.59
C SER A 2 -9.04 4.46 -41.80
N SER A 3 -7.99 3.96 -42.44
CA SER A 3 -7.03 3.02 -41.83
C SER A 3 -6.38 3.56 -40.54
N GLY A 4 -6.33 4.89 -40.36
CA GLY A 4 -5.82 5.52 -39.14
C GLY A 4 -6.70 5.28 -37.90
N ALA A 5 -8.03 5.23 -38.06
CA ALA A 5 -8.94 4.99 -36.93
C ALA A 5 -8.87 3.55 -36.42
N LYS A 6 -8.58 2.59 -37.31
CA LYS A 6 -8.42 1.17 -36.95
C LYS A 6 -7.11 0.93 -36.20
N LEU A 7 -6.01 1.60 -36.60
CA LEU A 7 -4.72 1.51 -35.91
C LEU A 7 -4.75 2.13 -34.51
N ALA A 8 -5.42 3.28 -34.34
CA ALA A 8 -5.58 3.91 -33.03
C ALA A 8 -6.37 3.02 -32.06
N LEU A 9 -7.41 2.33 -32.53
CA LEU A 9 -8.20 1.43 -31.71
C LEU A 9 -7.41 0.20 -31.26
N VAL A 10 -6.61 -0.40 -32.16
CA VAL A 10 -5.77 -1.56 -31.83
C VAL A 10 -4.67 -1.18 -30.83
N ALA A 11 -4.04 0.00 -31.00
CA ALA A 11 -3.05 0.50 -30.06
C ALA A 11 -3.64 0.76 -28.65
N LEU A 12 -4.86 1.30 -28.58
CA LEU A 12 -5.56 1.55 -27.32
C LEU A 12 -5.86 0.24 -26.58
N VAL A 13 -6.36 -0.79 -27.29
CA VAL A 13 -6.69 -2.09 -26.70
C VAL A 13 -5.42 -2.85 -26.26
N ALA A 14 -4.35 -2.80 -27.06
CA ALA A 14 -3.07 -3.42 -26.70
C ALA A 14 -2.42 -2.76 -25.47
N GLY A 15 -2.48 -1.43 -25.36
CA GLY A 15 -1.98 -0.70 -24.19
C GLY A 15 -2.70 -1.05 -22.89
N LEU A 16 -4.03 -1.23 -22.95
CA LEU A 16 -4.83 -1.64 -21.79
C LEU A 16 -4.54 -3.10 -21.36
N ALA A 17 -4.30 -4.00 -22.31
CA ALA A 17 -3.93 -5.38 -22.01
C ALA A 17 -2.53 -5.48 -21.37
N ALA A 18 -1.57 -4.67 -21.82
CA ALA A 18 -0.22 -4.62 -21.25
C ALA A 18 -0.20 -4.06 -19.81
N ALA A 19 -1.02 -3.04 -19.52
CA ALA A 19 -1.14 -2.47 -18.17
C ALA A 19 -1.69 -3.47 -17.14
N GLY A 20 -2.60 -4.35 -17.55
CA GLY A 20 -3.16 -5.40 -16.68
C GLY A 20 -2.14 -6.49 -16.31
N TRP A 21 -1.20 -6.81 -17.20
CA TRP A 21 -0.15 -7.82 -16.94
C TRP A 21 0.92 -7.31 -15.97
N ILE A 22 1.35 -6.05 -16.11
CA ILE A 22 2.36 -5.43 -15.25
C ILE A 22 1.86 -5.37 -13.80
N LYS A 23 0.62 -4.94 -13.58
CA LYS A 23 0.02 -4.84 -12.24
C LYS A 23 -0.12 -6.20 -11.55
N ARG A 24 -0.29 -7.28 -12.32
CA ARG A 24 -0.39 -8.65 -11.78
C ARG A 24 0.97 -9.20 -11.35
N GLN A 25 2.06 -8.77 -11.98
CA GLN A 25 3.41 -9.13 -11.52
C GLN A 25 3.77 -8.40 -10.24
N GLU A 26 3.54 -7.09 -10.14
CA GLU A 26 3.80 -6.34 -8.90
C GLU A 26 3.08 -6.93 -7.68
N ILE A 27 1.83 -7.36 -7.83
CA ILE A 27 1.06 -7.99 -6.73
C ILE A 27 1.67 -9.35 -6.35
N LYS A 28 2.14 -10.13 -7.33
CA LYS A 28 2.80 -11.42 -7.06
C LYS A 28 4.15 -11.23 -6.39
N ASP A 29 4.92 -10.24 -6.83
CA ASP A 29 6.25 -9.96 -6.28
C ASP A 29 6.14 -9.39 -4.86
N TRP A 30 5.11 -8.57 -4.58
CA TRP A 30 4.79 -8.12 -3.22
C TRP A 30 4.34 -9.27 -2.31
N ALA A 31 3.50 -10.19 -2.81
CA ALA A 31 3.03 -11.33 -2.03
C ALA A 31 4.08 -12.44 -1.84
N ALA A 32 5.06 -12.53 -2.74
CA ALA A 32 6.18 -13.47 -2.65
C ALA A 32 7.37 -12.93 -1.84
N ALA A 33 7.35 -11.64 -1.46
CA ALA A 33 8.34 -11.08 -0.57
C ALA A 33 8.17 -11.74 0.81
N PRO A 34 9.14 -12.54 1.30
CA PRO A 34 9.10 -12.96 2.69
C PRO A 34 9.09 -11.69 3.54
N GLU A 35 8.13 -11.54 4.44
CA GLU A 35 8.15 -10.50 5.48
C GLU A 35 9.52 -10.60 6.17
N GLN A 36 10.49 -9.80 5.74
CA GLN A 36 11.73 -9.61 6.47
C GLN A 36 11.37 -8.77 7.69
N ARG A 37 10.82 -9.45 8.70
CA ARG A 37 10.68 -8.87 10.02
C ARG A 37 12.09 -8.52 10.45
N PRO A 38 12.38 -7.26 10.83
CA PRO A 38 13.68 -6.94 11.36
C PRO A 38 13.92 -7.87 12.54
N ALA A 39 15.02 -8.64 12.50
CA ALA A 39 15.49 -9.36 13.66
C ALA A 39 15.79 -8.29 14.72
N VAL A 40 14.86 -8.09 15.66
CA VAL A 40 15.05 -7.16 16.77
C VAL A 40 16.07 -7.82 17.69
N SER A 41 17.35 -7.59 17.41
CA SER A 41 18.45 -7.96 18.29
C SER A 41 18.39 -7.03 19.50
N GLN A 42 17.83 -7.52 20.60
CA GLN A 42 17.82 -6.80 21.86
C GLN A 42 19.04 -7.23 22.69
N ASP A 43 19.88 -6.27 23.05
CA ASP A 43 21.04 -6.51 23.91
C ASP A 43 20.57 -6.81 25.33
N VAL A 44 20.79 -8.04 25.81
CA VAL A 44 20.48 -8.45 27.18
C VAL A 44 21.78 -8.67 27.94
N TYR A 45 21.86 -8.17 29.16
CA TYR A 45 23.00 -8.34 30.06
C TYR A 45 22.59 -9.19 31.25
N SER A 46 23.48 -10.07 31.73
CA SER A 46 23.29 -10.84 32.95
C SER A 46 24.38 -10.56 33.97
N TRP A 47 24.03 -10.48 35.25
CA TRP A 47 24.97 -10.39 36.36
C TRP A 47 24.48 -11.26 37.53
N ARG A 48 25.37 -11.53 38.49
CA ARG A 48 25.06 -12.36 39.65
C ARG A 48 25.25 -11.56 40.93
N ASP A 49 24.22 -11.51 41.75
CA ASP A 49 24.27 -10.81 43.03
C ASP A 49 25.03 -11.64 44.08
N LYS A 50 25.37 -11.02 45.22
CA LYS A 50 26.17 -11.65 46.29
C LYS A 50 25.54 -12.93 46.83
N ASP A 51 24.21 -13.02 46.76
CA ASP A 51 23.43 -14.18 47.20
C ASP A 51 23.38 -15.30 46.15
N GLY A 52 24.06 -15.12 45.00
CA GLY A 52 24.11 -16.10 43.92
C GLY A 52 22.97 -16.00 42.89
N THR A 53 21.99 -15.13 43.12
CA THR A 53 20.86 -14.88 42.22
C THR A 53 21.32 -14.24 40.91
N VAL A 54 20.87 -14.78 39.78
CA VAL A 54 21.17 -14.24 38.44
C VAL A 54 20.07 -13.28 38.03
N HIS A 55 20.46 -12.09 37.59
CA HIS A 55 19.57 -11.06 37.09
C HIS A 55 19.84 -10.78 35.61
N TYR A 56 18.82 -10.31 34.90
CA TYR A 56 18.87 -9.93 33.49
C TYR A 56 18.36 -8.50 33.31
N GLY A 57 18.94 -7.74 32.38
CA GLY A 57 18.52 -6.37 32.09
C GLY A 57 18.95 -5.88 30.71
N ASP A 58 18.37 -4.76 30.29
CA ASP A 58 18.58 -4.09 28.99
C ASP A 58 19.78 -3.12 29.00
N ARG A 59 20.33 -2.83 30.19
CA ARG A 59 21.49 -1.94 30.37
C ARG A 59 22.58 -2.63 31.16
N ASN A 60 23.83 -2.40 30.77
CA ASN A 60 24.97 -2.83 31.56
C ASN A 60 25.16 -1.90 32.77
N GLY A 61 24.29 -2.05 33.77
CA GLY A 61 24.27 -1.21 34.97
C GLY A 61 25.30 -1.61 36.04
N ARG A 62 26.00 -2.74 35.88
CA ARG A 62 27.00 -3.23 36.84
C ARG A 62 28.30 -3.66 36.15
N LYS A 63 29.42 -3.48 36.84
CA LYS A 63 30.78 -3.77 36.31
C LYS A 63 31.00 -5.24 35.95
N ASP A 64 30.22 -6.15 36.53
CA ASP A 64 30.26 -7.60 36.33
C ASP A 64 29.22 -8.12 35.34
N GLY A 65 28.41 -7.22 34.74
CA GLY A 65 27.43 -7.57 33.73
C GLY A 65 28.10 -8.10 32.44
N ARG A 66 27.67 -9.28 32.01
CA ARG A 66 28.08 -9.88 30.72
C ARG A 66 26.92 -9.84 29.74
N ARG A 67 27.20 -9.50 28.49
CA ARG A 67 26.20 -9.56 27.41
C ARG A 67 25.86 -11.03 27.14
N VAL A 68 24.57 -11.30 27.02
CA VAL A 68 23.99 -12.60 26.70
C VAL A 68 23.34 -12.49 25.33
N ASP A 69 23.68 -13.42 24.46
CA ASP A 69 22.99 -13.56 23.18
C ASP A 69 21.67 -14.31 23.41
N VAL A 70 20.55 -13.65 23.13
CA VAL A 70 19.21 -14.21 23.35
C VAL A 70 18.63 -14.53 21.98
N ASP A 71 18.48 -15.83 21.71
CA ASP A 71 17.80 -16.31 20.52
C ASP A 71 16.29 -16.07 20.64
N THR A 72 15.83 -14.92 20.15
CA THR A 72 14.42 -14.53 20.14
C THR A 72 13.62 -15.24 19.04
N SER A 73 14.28 -16.00 18.14
CA SER A 73 13.59 -16.69 17.03
C SER A 73 12.66 -17.80 17.50
N LYS A 74 12.89 -18.34 18.71
CA LYS A 74 12.10 -19.42 19.32
C LYS A 74 11.02 -18.93 20.28
N ILE A 75 11.05 -17.64 20.65
CA ILE A 75 10.01 -17.06 21.51
C ILE A 75 8.78 -16.86 20.63
N GLY A 76 7.82 -17.78 20.77
CA GLY A 76 6.51 -17.63 20.14
C GLY A 76 5.89 -16.28 20.51
N ARG A 77 5.14 -15.69 19.58
CA ARG A 77 4.46 -14.41 19.81
C ARG A 77 3.45 -14.60 20.96
N LEU A 78 3.63 -13.86 22.05
CA LEU A 78 2.70 -13.87 23.21
C LEU A 78 1.32 -13.28 22.85
N GLU A 79 1.29 -12.40 21.85
CA GLU A 79 0.05 -11.80 21.35
C GLU A 79 -0.39 -12.47 20.05
N PRO A 80 -1.69 -12.73 19.88
CA PRO A 80 -2.22 -13.21 18.61
C PRO A 80 -1.86 -12.22 17.48
N LEU A 81 -1.67 -12.74 16.27
CA LEU A 81 -1.50 -11.90 15.08
C LEU A 81 -2.69 -10.92 15.04
N PRO A 82 -2.47 -9.61 14.80
CA PRO A 82 -3.57 -8.70 14.57
C PRO A 82 -4.43 -9.28 13.44
N GLU A 83 -5.75 -9.26 13.64
CA GLU A 83 -6.68 -9.74 12.63
C GLU A 83 -6.37 -9.03 11.30
N PRO A 84 -6.36 -9.76 10.18
CA PRO A 84 -6.21 -9.13 8.88
C PRO A 84 -7.27 -8.02 8.75
N PRO A 85 -6.93 -6.86 8.17
CA PRO A 85 -7.87 -5.77 8.05
C PRO A 85 -9.15 -6.28 7.38
N LYS A 86 -10.29 -6.12 8.07
CA LYS A 86 -11.59 -6.51 7.54
C LYS A 86 -11.75 -5.87 6.15
N PRO A 87 -12.25 -6.59 5.13
CA PRO A 87 -12.53 -6.01 3.85
C PRO A 87 -13.40 -4.78 4.09
N VAL A 88 -12.88 -3.60 3.71
CA VAL A 88 -13.65 -2.37 3.79
C VAL A 88 -14.84 -2.58 2.87
N GLU A 89 -16.02 -2.71 3.46
CA GLU A 89 -17.28 -2.82 2.75
C GLU A 89 -17.31 -1.64 1.76
N GLU A 90 -17.27 -1.94 0.46
CA GLU A 90 -17.14 -0.91 -0.55
C GLU A 90 -18.37 -0.01 -0.46
N ALA A 91 -18.21 1.18 0.10
CA ALA A 91 -19.22 2.24 0.02
C ALA A 91 -19.66 2.37 -1.45
N PRO A 92 -20.94 2.70 -1.73
CA PRO A 92 -21.55 2.55 -3.05
C PRO A 92 -20.88 3.44 -4.09
N LYS A 93 -19.82 2.93 -4.73
CA LYS A 93 -19.00 3.60 -5.75
C LYS A 93 -19.85 4.04 -6.94
N GLU A 94 -20.96 3.34 -7.20
CA GLU A 94 -21.90 3.62 -8.28
C GLU A 94 -22.51 5.03 -8.18
N HIS A 95 -22.94 5.45 -6.99
CA HIS A 95 -23.56 6.77 -6.81
C HIS A 95 -22.54 7.91 -7.03
N TYR A 96 -21.29 7.70 -6.62
CA TYR A 96 -20.22 8.69 -6.81
C TYR A 96 -19.85 8.85 -8.29
N LEU A 97 -19.70 7.73 -9.02
CA LEU A 97 -19.41 7.75 -10.45
C LEU A 97 -20.55 8.36 -11.27
N GLN A 98 -21.81 8.07 -10.90
CA GLN A 98 -22.97 8.65 -11.55
C GLN A 98 -23.05 10.17 -11.34
N LYS A 99 -22.74 10.66 -10.14
CA LYS A 99 -22.69 12.09 -9.83
C LYS A 99 -21.59 12.80 -10.65
N MET A 100 -20.38 12.24 -10.70
CA MET A 100 -19.30 12.81 -11.51
C MET A 100 -19.62 12.85 -13.01
N GLY A 101 -20.26 11.81 -13.54
CA GLY A 101 -20.68 11.78 -14.95
C GLY A 101 -21.67 12.89 -15.29
N ARG A 102 -22.62 13.16 -14.40
CA ARG A 102 -23.62 14.23 -14.57
C ARG A 102 -22.99 15.62 -14.53
N GLU A 103 -22.12 15.87 -13.54
CA GLU A 103 -21.44 17.16 -13.40
C GLU A 103 -20.55 17.48 -14.62
N MET A 104 -19.87 16.46 -15.17
CA MET A 104 -19.03 16.63 -16.36
C MET A 104 -19.85 16.99 -17.61
N GLN A 105 -21.00 16.34 -17.81
CA GLN A 105 -21.89 16.66 -18.93
C GLN A 105 -22.44 18.08 -18.84
N GLU A 106 -22.85 18.52 -17.65
CA GLU A 106 -23.36 19.88 -17.45
C GLU A 106 -22.28 20.94 -17.72
N GLN A 107 -21.03 20.69 -17.32
CA GLN A 107 -19.91 21.59 -17.62
C GLN A 107 -19.61 21.65 -19.12
N GLN A 108 -19.62 20.51 -19.82
CA GLN A 108 -19.40 20.47 -21.27
C GLN A 108 -20.52 21.20 -22.02
N ALA A 109 -21.78 21.02 -21.61
CA ALA A 109 -22.91 21.72 -22.19
C ALA A 109 -22.78 23.24 -22.04
N LYS A 110 -22.41 23.72 -20.86
CA LYS A 110 -22.16 25.15 -20.61
C LYS A 110 -21.01 25.70 -21.44
N ALA A 111 -19.89 24.96 -21.52
CA ALA A 111 -18.74 25.36 -22.33
C ALA A 111 -19.11 25.45 -23.82
N ARG A 112 -19.93 24.51 -24.31
CA ARG A 112 -20.40 24.51 -25.70
C ARG A 112 -21.35 25.66 -25.99
N GLN A 113 -22.28 25.96 -25.08
CA GLN A 113 -23.15 27.13 -25.21
C GLN A 113 -22.33 28.43 -25.23
N ALA A 114 -21.39 28.59 -24.30
CA ALA A 114 -20.52 29.77 -24.27
C ALA A 114 -19.66 29.92 -25.53
N GLN A 115 -19.24 28.82 -26.17
CA GLN A 115 -18.55 28.87 -27.48
C GLN A 115 -19.49 29.27 -28.62
N MET A 116 -20.73 28.78 -28.62
CA MET A 116 -21.73 29.13 -29.63
C MET A 116 -22.16 30.60 -29.49
N ASP A 117 -22.38 31.08 -28.27
CA ASP A 117 -22.75 32.48 -28.01
C ASP A 117 -21.62 33.42 -28.45
N LYS A 118 -20.35 33.10 -28.15
CA LYS A 118 -19.19 33.85 -28.66
C LYS A 118 -19.06 33.82 -30.18
N ALA A 119 -19.47 32.74 -30.84
CA ALA A 119 -19.44 32.63 -32.29
C ALA A 119 -20.57 33.43 -32.97
N ILE A 120 -21.68 33.67 -32.27
CA ILE A 120 -22.82 34.46 -32.74
C ILE A 120 -22.58 35.96 -32.50
N ASP A 121 -22.05 36.33 -31.33
CA ASP A 121 -21.80 37.72 -30.92
C ASP A 121 -20.51 38.32 -31.53
N GLY A 122 -19.64 37.47 -32.08
CA GLY A 122 -18.37 37.85 -32.72
C GLY A 122 -18.47 38.12 -34.23
N ARG A 123 -19.64 38.48 -34.76
CA ARG A 123 -19.85 38.78 -36.19
C ARG A 123 -20.42 40.17 -36.44
#